data_AF-A0A7V3JT72-F1
#
_entry.id   AF-A0A7V3JT72-F1
#
_cell.length_a   1.000
_cell.length_b   1.000
_cell.length_c   1.000
_cell.angle_alpha   90.00
_cell.angle_beta   90.00
_cell.angle_gamma   90.00
#
_symmetry.space_group_name_H-M   'P 1'
#
loop_
_entity.id
_entity.type
_entity.pdbx_description
1 polymer ?
#
loop_
_entity_poly.entity_id
_entity_poly.type
_entity_poly.pdbx_seq_one_letter_code
_entity_poly.pdbx_strand_id
1 'polypeptide(L)'
;MKLLLLRRIKFEKNELSGAFGDIGLSIPLILGMIFSSDLNPSNVFIIFGFLLVFSGIFYGIPMPVQPLKAIAIITITKKLNSEVIYGGGFTIGLLMLIFTLTNVLKIIFKIIPKSVIRGIQIGLGIQLLITSFKEFILADGFEGLILASTLLPLNFFLISVKNIHQV
;
A
#
# COMPACT_ATOMS: atom_id res chain seq x y z
N MET A 1 2.87 -19.32 26.67
CA MET A 1 2.36 -18.47 25.57
C MET A 1 3.39 -18.18 24.45
N LYS A 2 4.64 -18.63 24.54
CA LYS A 2 5.68 -18.46 23.47
C LYS A 2 5.82 -19.64 22.50
N LEU A 3 5.25 -20.82 22.80
CA LEU A 3 5.44 -22.05 22.03
C LEU A 3 4.40 -22.31 20.91
N LEU A 4 3.38 -21.46 20.75
CA LEU A 4 2.28 -21.65 19.80
C LEU A 4 2.40 -20.83 18.50
N LEU A 5 3.31 -19.85 18.43
CA LEU A 5 3.41 -18.93 17.27
C LEU A 5 4.16 -19.53 16.07
N LEU A 6 5.22 -20.31 16.29
CA LEU A 6 6.05 -20.87 15.21
C LEU A 6 5.37 -21.99 14.42
N ARG A 7 4.25 -22.55 14.91
CA ARG A 7 3.53 -23.66 14.26
C ARG A 7 2.55 -23.20 13.15
N ARG A 8 2.46 -21.89 12.86
CA ARG A 8 1.53 -21.33 11.85
C ARG A 8 2.17 -20.92 10.52
N ILE A 9 3.49 -20.81 10.42
CA ILE A 9 4.14 -20.45 9.15
C ILE A 9 4.23 -21.69 8.28
N LYS A 10 3.31 -21.81 7.32
CA LYS A 10 3.31 -22.88 6.33
C LYS A 10 3.82 -22.32 5.01
N PHE A 11 4.92 -22.85 4.49
CA PHE A 11 5.43 -22.47 3.18
C PHE A 11 4.67 -23.22 2.08
N GLU A 12 3.40 -22.87 1.91
CA GLU A 12 2.55 -23.41 0.85
C GLU A 12 2.60 -22.53 -0.41
N LYS A 13 2.29 -23.11 -1.57
CA LYS A 13 2.24 -22.37 -2.86
C LYS A 13 1.29 -21.17 -2.81
N ASN A 14 0.23 -21.25 -2.01
CA ASN A 14 -0.71 -20.16 -1.81
C ASN A 14 -0.11 -19.00 -1.01
N GLU A 15 0.72 -19.28 -0.01
CA GLU A 15 1.43 -18.25 0.77
C GLU A 15 2.51 -17.56 -0.09
N LEU A 16 3.22 -18.33 -0.91
CA LEU A 16 4.13 -17.78 -1.92
C LEU A 16 3.40 -16.89 -2.94
N SER A 17 2.28 -17.36 -3.49
CA SER A 17 1.47 -16.57 -4.42
C SER A 17 0.91 -15.29 -3.78
N GLY A 18 0.47 -15.36 -2.52
CA GLY A 18 0.03 -14.21 -1.74
C GLY A 18 1.14 -13.19 -1.50
N ALA A 19 2.34 -13.67 -1.13
CA ALA A 19 3.52 -12.82 -0.93
C ALA A 19 3.93 -12.10 -2.23
N PHE A 20 3.96 -12.80 -3.37
CA PHE A 20 4.21 -12.17 -4.67
C PHE A 20 3.13 -11.14 -5.03
N GLY A 21 1.87 -11.38 -4.66
CA GLY A 21 0.79 -10.42 -4.83
C GLY A 21 0.98 -9.14 -4.01
N ASP A 22 1.40 -9.27 -2.75
CA ASP A 22 1.65 -8.12 -1.87
C ASP A 22 2.88 -7.30 -2.30
N ILE A 23 3.95 -7.99 -2.71
CA ILE A 23 5.15 -7.36 -3.28
C ILE A 23 4.80 -6.63 -4.59
N GLY A 24 4.03 -7.27 -5.46
CA GLY A 24 3.63 -6.70 -6.76
C GLY A 24 2.86 -5.39 -6.65
N LEU A 25 2.18 -5.15 -5.52
CA LEU A 25 1.53 -3.87 -5.23
C LEU A 25 2.43 -2.90 -4.45
N SER A 26 3.22 -3.41 -3.50
CA SER A 26 4.03 -2.56 -2.62
C SER A 26 5.22 -1.93 -3.34
N ILE A 27 5.88 -2.67 -4.26
CA ILE A 27 7.05 -2.16 -5.00
C ILE A 27 6.69 -0.93 -5.85
N PRO A 28 5.66 -0.95 -6.71
CA PRO A 28 5.29 0.24 -7.50
C PRO A 28 4.94 1.46 -6.64
N LEU A 29 4.23 1.25 -5.52
CA LEU A 29 3.87 2.35 -4.61
C LEU A 29 5.10 2.96 -3.93
N ILE A 30 6.02 2.13 -3.45
CA ILE A 30 7.27 2.58 -2.83
C ILE A 30 8.13 3.33 -3.85
N LEU A 31 8.25 2.81 -5.07
CA LEU A 31 8.96 3.50 -6.14
C LEU A 31 8.33 4.85 -6.47
N GLY A 32 6.99 4.92 -6.57
CA GLY A 32 6.28 6.17 -6.77
C GLY A 32 6.58 7.20 -5.67
N MET A 33 6.61 6.76 -4.40
CA MET A 33 7.00 7.64 -3.29
C MET A 33 8.45 8.11 -3.41
N ILE A 34 9.39 7.21 -3.73
CA ILE A 34 10.80 7.53 -3.91
C ILE A 34 10.99 8.60 -4.99
N PHE A 35 10.37 8.43 -6.16
CA PHE A 35 10.49 9.38 -7.26
C PHE A 35 9.76 10.70 -7.00
N SER A 36 8.67 10.70 -6.21
CA SER A 36 7.89 11.92 -5.94
C SER A 36 8.45 12.78 -4.80
N SER A 37 9.24 12.21 -3.90
CA SER A 37 9.56 12.80 -2.59
C SER A 37 11.04 12.64 -2.20
N ASP A 38 11.90 12.25 -3.14
CA ASP A 38 13.35 12.07 -2.99
C ASP A 38 13.76 11.23 -1.76
N LEU A 39 13.00 10.16 -1.50
CA LEU A 39 13.31 9.25 -0.40
C LEU A 39 14.55 8.42 -0.72
N ASN A 40 15.41 8.20 0.27
CA ASN A 40 16.56 7.31 0.12
C ASN A 40 16.08 5.85 -0.11
N PRO A 41 16.31 5.25 -1.30
CA PRO A 41 15.78 3.93 -1.64
C PRO A 41 16.31 2.83 -0.72
N SER A 42 17.61 2.89 -0.38
CA SER A 42 18.26 1.90 0.47
C SER A 42 17.59 1.85 1.84
N ASN A 43 17.38 3.01 2.47
CA ASN A 43 16.75 3.08 3.79
C ASN A 43 15.31 2.57 3.75
N VAL A 44 14.53 2.98 2.75
CA VAL A 44 13.12 2.57 2.64
C VAL A 44 12.99 1.06 2.46
N PHE A 45 13.76 0.46 1.55
CA PHE A 45 13.69 -0.98 1.30
C PHE A 45 14.23 -1.82 2.47
N ILE A 46 15.31 -1.39 3.13
CA ILE A 46 15.85 -2.08 4.31
C ILE A 46 14.81 -2.09 5.43
N ILE A 47 14.24 -0.94 5.76
CA ILE A 47 13.24 -0.81 6.84
C ILE A 47 11.97 -1.56 6.49
N PHE A 48 11.47 -1.43 5.25
CA PHE A 48 10.28 -2.11 4.78
C PHE A 48 10.43 -3.63 4.82
N GLY A 49 11.53 -4.17 4.28
CA GLY A 49 11.82 -5.60 4.32
C GLY A 49 11.98 -6.13 5.75
N PHE A 50 12.69 -5.40 6.60
CA PHE A 50 12.83 -5.75 8.01
C PHE A 50 11.49 -5.79 8.73
N LEU A 51 10.63 -4.79 8.55
CA LEU A 51 9.30 -4.73 9.16
C LEU A 51 8.36 -5.83 8.64
N LEU A 52 8.43 -6.18 7.35
CA LEU A 52 7.67 -7.30 6.79
C LEU A 52 8.09 -8.63 7.43
N VAL A 53 9.38 -8.92 7.52
CA VAL A 53 9.90 -10.14 8.17
C VAL A 53 9.52 -10.16 9.64
N PHE A 54 9.74 -9.05 10.36
CA PHE A 54 9.40 -8.93 11.77
C PHE A 54 7.90 -9.15 12.00
N SER A 55 7.04 -8.49 11.23
CA SER A 55 5.58 -8.66 11.36
C SER A 55 5.13 -10.08 11.02
N GLY A 56 5.71 -10.72 10.01
CA GLY A 56 5.43 -12.11 9.64
C GLY A 56 5.79 -13.09 10.76
N ILE A 57 6.91 -12.89 11.44
CA ILE A 57 7.34 -13.73 12.58
C ILE A 57 6.46 -13.50 13.81
N PHE A 58 6.13 -12.24 14.13
CA PHE A 58 5.40 -11.89 15.36
C PHE A 58 3.90 -12.18 15.25
N TYR A 59 3.27 -11.87 14.12
CA TYR A 59 1.81 -11.98 13.95
C TYR A 59 1.38 -13.24 13.20
N GLY A 60 2.28 -13.90 12.44
CA GLY A 60 1.99 -15.15 11.75
C GLY A 60 0.97 -15.06 10.61
N ILE A 61 0.60 -13.85 10.19
CA ILE A 61 -0.25 -13.54 9.03
C ILE A 61 0.25 -12.24 8.39
N PRO A 62 0.16 -12.07 7.05
CA PRO A 62 0.39 -10.79 6.42
C PRO A 62 -0.67 -9.79 6.93
N MET A 63 -0.22 -8.76 7.64
CA MET A 63 -1.12 -7.74 8.16
C MET A 63 -1.54 -6.81 7.01
N PRO A 64 -2.83 -6.48 6.84
CA PRO A 64 -3.26 -5.58 5.78
C PRO A 64 -2.64 -4.19 5.93
N VAL A 65 -1.73 -3.84 5.01
CA VAL A 65 -1.01 -2.56 4.96
C VAL A 65 -1.88 -1.40 4.43
N GLN A 66 -3.17 -1.36 4.75
CA GLN A 66 -4.06 -0.27 4.32
C GLN A 66 -3.53 1.14 4.66
N PRO A 67 -2.83 1.36 5.80
CA PRO A 67 -2.17 2.64 6.07
C PRO A 67 -1.11 3.00 5.01
N LEU A 68 -0.32 2.04 4.55
CA LEU A 68 0.71 2.25 3.54
C LEU A 68 0.13 2.77 2.23
N LYS A 69 -0.99 2.17 1.77
CA LYS A 69 -1.65 2.58 0.52
C LYS A 69 -2.11 4.04 0.58
N ALA A 70 -2.73 4.46 1.68
CA ALA A 70 -3.20 5.83 1.82
C ALA A 70 -2.06 6.84 1.91
N ILE A 71 -1.02 6.54 2.70
CA ILE A 71 0.16 7.41 2.85
C ILE A 71 0.87 7.53 1.51
N ALA A 72 1.09 6.42 0.79
CA ALA A 72 1.75 6.44 -0.51
C ALA A 72 1.01 7.31 -1.52
N ILE A 73 -0.32 7.21 -1.59
CA ILE A 73 -1.13 8.06 -2.47
C ILE A 73 -0.95 9.54 -2.12
N ILE A 74 -1.09 9.89 -0.84
CA ILE A 74 -0.98 11.28 -0.40
C ILE A 74 0.43 11.81 -0.67
N THR A 75 1.46 11.01 -0.41
CA THR A 75 2.86 11.35 -0.68
C THR A 75 3.11 11.61 -2.17
N ILE A 76 2.62 10.73 -3.05
CA ILE A 76 2.79 10.87 -4.50
C ILE A 76 2.03 12.09 -5.02
N THR A 77 0.77 12.27 -4.61
CA THR A 77 -0.06 13.39 -5.08
C THR A 77 0.42 14.73 -4.54
N LYS A 78 0.90 14.80 -3.30
CA LYS A 78 1.28 16.06 -2.65
C LYS A 78 2.79 16.34 -2.63
N LYS A 79 3.62 15.41 -3.10
CA LYS A 79 5.10 15.52 -3.10
C LYS A 79 5.63 15.94 -1.73
N LEU A 80 5.26 15.16 -0.71
CA LEU A 80 5.63 15.48 0.67
C LEU A 80 7.14 15.38 0.87
N ASN A 81 7.74 16.29 1.63
CA ASN A 81 9.16 16.18 1.95
C ASN A 81 9.46 14.91 2.75
N SER A 82 10.63 14.31 2.52
CA SER A 82 11.16 13.13 3.21
C SER A 82 11.08 13.24 4.74
N GLU A 83 11.41 14.41 5.32
CA GLU A 83 11.32 14.66 6.76
C GLU A 83 9.89 14.50 7.31
N VAL A 84 8.89 14.98 6.57
CA VAL A 84 7.47 14.87 6.93
C VAL A 84 7.02 13.42 6.85
N ILE A 85 7.53 12.66 5.89
CA ILE A 85 7.22 11.23 5.72
C ILE A 85 7.80 10.42 6.89
N TYR A 86 9.06 10.67 7.27
CA TYR A 86 9.68 10.00 8.41
C TYR A 86 9.01 10.36 9.74
N GLY A 87 8.76 11.66 9.99
CA GLY A 87 8.06 12.12 11.20
C GLY A 87 6.61 11.64 11.26
N GLY A 88 5.91 11.66 10.13
CA GLY A 88 4.55 11.14 10.00
C GLY A 88 4.48 9.64 10.24
N GLY A 89 5.40 8.87 9.65
CA GLY A 89 5.51 7.43 9.86
C GLY A 89 5.77 7.07 11.32
N PHE A 90 6.70 7.76 11.98
CA PHE A 90 6.97 7.58 13.41
C PHE A 90 5.76 7.90 14.28
N THR A 91 5.08 9.02 14.01
CA THR A 91 3.89 9.46 14.76
C THR A 91 2.74 8.48 14.59
N ILE A 92 2.50 7.99 13.36
CA ILE A 92 1.47 6.98 13.08
C ILE A 92 1.80 5.66 13.80
N GLY A 93 3.06 5.23 13.78
CA GLY A 93 3.51 4.06 14.52
C GLY A 93 3.27 4.18 16.03
N LEU A 94 3.61 5.33 16.61
CA LEU A 94 3.39 5.62 18.03
C LEU A 94 1.89 5.64 18.39
N LEU A 95 1.07 6.32 17.59
CA LEU A 95 -0.38 6.37 17.78
C LEU A 95 -1.01 4.98 17.69
N MET A 96 -0.60 4.18 16.69
CA MET A 96 -1.10 2.81 16.54
C MET A 96 -0.69 1.91 17.70
N LEU A 97 0.50 2.09 18.25
CA LEU A 97 0.95 1.40 19.45
C LEU A 97 0.06 1.75 20.65
N ILE A 98 -0.21 3.04 20.87
CA ILE A 98 -1.09 3.52 21.96
C ILE A 98 -2.51 2.97 21.78
N PHE A 99 -3.08 3.06 20.58
CA PHE A 99 -4.44 2.56 20.30
C PHE A 99 -4.55 1.05 20.45
N THR A 100 -3.49 0.31 20.10
CA THR A 100 -3.46 -1.15 20.26
C THR A 100 -3.42 -1.54 21.74
N LEU A 101 -2.58 -0.87 22.55
CA LEU A 101 -2.51 -1.10 24.00
C LEU A 101 -3.82 -0.75 24.72
N THR A 102 -4.51 0.30 24.27
CA THR A 102 -5.75 0.79 24.89
C THR A 102 -7.02 0.14 24.35
N ASN A 103 -6.93 -0.73 23.32
CA ASN A 103 -8.08 -1.35 22.62
C ASN A 103 -9.09 -0.36 22.00
N VAL A 104 -8.76 0.93 21.91
CA VAL A 104 -9.65 2.00 21.41
C VAL A 104 -10.05 1.77 19.94
N LEU A 105 -9.20 1.11 19.16
CA LEU A 105 -9.48 0.72 17.77
C LEU A 105 -10.84 0.01 17.62
N LYS A 106 -11.23 -0.86 18.57
CA LYS A 106 -12.51 -1.59 18.50
C LYS A 106 -13.73 -0.64 18.54
N ILE A 107 -13.62 0.43 19.30
CA ILE A 107 -14.68 1.45 19.44
C ILE A 107 -14.73 2.27 18.15
N ILE A 108 -13.57 2.72 17.67
CA ILE A 108 -13.45 3.51 16.44
C ILE A 108 -14.04 2.76 15.24
N PHE A 109 -13.69 1.48 15.05
CA PHE A 109 -14.20 0.67 13.94
C PHE A 109 -15.72 0.47 13.97
N LYS A 110 -16.34 0.51 15.16
CA LYS A 110 -17.80 0.41 15.29
C LYS A 110 -18.51 1.71 14.90
N ILE A 111 -17.84 2.85 15.07
CA ILE A 111 -18.41 4.18 14.81
C ILE A 111 -18.26 4.57 13.34
N ILE A 112 -17.18 4.18 12.67
CA ILE A 112 -16.92 4.60 11.29
C ILE A 112 -17.84 3.85 10.32
N PRO A 113 -18.76 4.54 9.60
CA PRO A 113 -19.63 3.89 8.64
C PRO A 113 -18.87 3.54 7.35
N LYS A 114 -19.32 2.47 6.66
CA LYS A 114 -18.72 2.03 5.40
C LYS A 114 -18.75 3.10 4.29
N SER A 115 -19.69 4.05 4.37
CA SER A 115 -19.78 5.20 3.45
C SER A 115 -18.54 6.09 3.51
N VAL A 116 -18.01 6.36 4.71
CA VAL A 116 -16.80 7.17 4.91
C VAL A 116 -15.58 6.46 4.33
N ILE A 117 -15.45 5.15 4.57
CA ILE A 117 -14.33 4.35 4.05
C ILE A 117 -14.32 4.38 2.51
N ARG A 118 -15.48 4.16 1.88
CA ARG A 118 -15.62 4.21 0.41
C ARG A 118 -15.37 5.61 -0.13
N GLY A 119 -15.81 6.66 0.57
CA GLY A 119 -15.55 8.05 0.21
C GLY A 119 -14.05 8.37 0.18
N ILE A 120 -13.31 7.96 1.21
CA ILE A 120 -11.85 8.14 1.27
C ILE A 120 -11.17 7.37 0.13
N GLN A 121 -11.58 6.12 -0.13
CA GLN A 121 -11.01 5.31 -1.22
C GLN A 121 -11.23 5.95 -2.60
N ILE A 122 -12.45 6.44 -2.87
CA ILE A 122 -12.77 7.13 -4.13
C ILE A 122 -11.99 8.44 -4.24
N GLY A 123 -11.96 9.24 -3.16
CA GLY A 123 -11.25 10.53 -3.15
C GLY A 123 -9.75 10.38 -3.41
N LEU A 124 -9.09 9.41 -2.75
CA LEU A 124 -7.68 9.10 -2.99
C LEU A 124 -7.44 8.55 -4.39
N GLY A 125 -8.34 7.70 -4.90
CA GLY A 125 -8.24 7.18 -6.27
C GLY A 125 -8.35 8.29 -7.34
N ILE A 126 -9.26 9.24 -7.15
CA ILE A 126 -9.40 10.40 -8.06
C ILE A 126 -8.14 11.29 -7.98
N GLN A 127 -7.57 11.49 -6.80
CA GLN A 127 -6.32 12.25 -6.65
C GLN A 127 -5.17 11.61 -7.43
N LEU A 128 -5.00 10.29 -7.34
CA LEU A 128 -4.02 9.57 -8.16
C LEU A 128 -4.29 9.77 -9.65
N LEU A 129 -5.54 9.61 -10.10
CA LEU A 129 -5.89 9.78 -11.52
C LEU A 129 -5.52 11.17 -12.03
N ILE A 130 -5.82 12.22 -11.26
CA ILE A 130 -5.49 13.59 -11.62
C ILE A 130 -3.96 13.78 -11.69
N THR A 131 -3.22 13.30 -10.69
CA THR A 131 -1.75 13.37 -10.68
C THR A 131 -1.15 12.60 -11.87
N SER A 132 -1.61 11.37 -12.11
CA SER A 132 -1.18 10.56 -13.26
C SER A 132 -1.43 11.26 -14.59
N PHE A 133 -2.61 11.85 -14.77
CA PHE A 133 -2.95 12.53 -16.02
C PHE A 133 -2.12 13.79 -16.26
N LYS A 134 -1.93 14.61 -15.21
CA LYS A 134 -1.22 15.89 -15.32
C LYS A 134 0.30 15.73 -15.36
N GLU A 135 0.85 14.90 -14.47
CA GLU A 135 2.30 14.87 -14.23
C GLU A 135 3.01 13.76 -14.97
N PHE A 136 2.31 12.71 -15.40
CA PHE A 136 2.94 11.59 -16.11
C PHE A 136 2.48 11.55 -17.57
N ILE A 137 1.17 11.53 -17.82
CA ILE A 137 0.64 11.33 -19.19
C ILE A 137 0.81 12.59 -20.06
N LEU A 138 0.41 13.76 -19.55
CA LEU A 138 0.51 15.02 -20.30
C LEU A 138 1.95 15.55 -20.37
N ALA A 139 2.78 15.26 -19.36
CA ALA A 139 4.18 15.67 -19.33
C ALA A 139 5.03 14.91 -20.36
N ASP A 140 4.76 13.62 -20.58
CA ASP A 140 5.43 12.78 -21.60
C ASP A 140 4.83 12.95 -23.02
N GLY A 141 3.89 13.89 -23.22
CA GLY A 141 3.35 14.25 -24.53
C GLY A 141 2.69 13.09 -25.28
N PHE A 142 3.08 12.87 -26.54
CA PHE A 142 2.48 11.84 -27.40
C PHE A 142 2.82 10.41 -26.93
N GLU A 143 4.01 10.19 -26.37
CA GLU A 143 4.45 8.87 -25.89
C GLU A 143 3.66 8.44 -24.66
N GLY A 144 3.44 9.36 -23.72
CA GLY A 144 2.60 9.12 -22.54
C GLY A 144 1.16 8.74 -22.90
N LEU A 145 0.61 9.35 -23.97
CA LEU A 145 -0.74 9.07 -24.45
C LEU A 145 -0.87 7.70 -25.13
N ILE A 146 0.15 7.28 -25.88
CA ILE A 146 0.21 5.94 -26.51
C ILE A 146 0.37 4.85 -25.44
N LEU A 147 1.23 5.07 -24.44
CA LEU A 147 1.41 4.13 -23.34
C LEU A 147 0.16 4.00 -22.48
N ALA A 148 -0.49 5.11 -22.13
CA ALA A 148 -1.73 5.09 -21.37
C ALA A 148 -2.86 4.37 -22.13
N SER A 149 -3.01 4.66 -23.42
CA SER A 149 -4.07 4.05 -24.25
C SER A 149 -3.88 2.55 -24.51
N THR A 150 -2.65 2.04 -24.46
CA THR A 150 -2.36 0.60 -24.65
C THR A 150 -2.36 -0.18 -23.33
N LEU A 151 -1.85 0.40 -22.25
CA LEU A 151 -1.76 -0.26 -20.94
C LEU A 151 -3.11 -0.33 -20.22
N LEU A 152 -3.97 0.69 -20.31
CA LEU A 152 -5.29 0.69 -19.66
C LEU A 152 -6.19 -0.46 -20.13
N PRO A 153 -6.40 -0.68 -21.45
CA PRO A 153 -7.22 -1.79 -21.95
C PRO A 153 -6.62 -3.16 -21.62
N LEU A 154 -5.30 -3.29 -21.71
CA LEU A 154 -4.61 -4.53 -21.36
C LEU A 154 -4.84 -4.89 -19.89
N ASN A 155 -4.74 -3.90 -19.00
CA ASN A 155 -4.98 -4.12 -17.58
C ASN A 155 -6.44 -4.50 -17.31
N PHE A 156 -7.40 -3.89 -18.01
CA PHE A 156 -8.82 -4.24 -17.90
C PHE A 156 -9.11 -5.65 -18.42
N PHE A 157 -8.49 -6.04 -19.53
CA PHE A 157 -8.58 -7.39 -20.10
C PHE A 157 -8.00 -8.44 -19.13
N LEU A 158 -6.83 -8.19 -18.55
CA LEU A 158 -6.22 -9.10 -17.56
C LEU A 158 -7.10 -9.29 -16.31
N ILE A 159 -7.74 -8.22 -15.83
CA ILE A 159 -8.69 -8.30 -14.71
C ILE A 159 -9.93 -9.11 -15.12
N SER A 160 -10.44 -8.90 -16.34
CA SER A 160 -11.59 -9.63 -16.87
C SER A 160 -11.33 -11.13 -17.01
N VAL A 161 -10.13 -11.52 -17.46
CA VAL A 161 -9.74 -12.94 -17.58
C VAL A 161 -9.59 -13.61 -16.22
N LYS A 162 -9.12 -12.88 -15.20
CA LYS A 162 -8.90 -13.42 -13.85
C LYS A 162 -10.20 -13.68 -13.08
N ASN A 163 -11.29 -12.98 -13.40
CA ASN A 163 -12.59 -13.12 -12.73
C ASN A 163 -13.35 -14.42 -13.09
N ILE A 164 -12.83 -15.26 -13.99
CA ILE A 164 -13.51 -16.48 -14.47
C ILE A 164 -13.20 -17.72 -13.59
N HIS A 165 -12.23 -17.65 -12.67
CA HIS A 165 -11.79 -18.81 -11.87
C HIS A 165 -12.03 -18.72 -10.34
N GLN A 166 -12.82 -17.77 -9.85
CA GLN A 166 -13.12 -17.64 -8.41
C GLN A 166 -14.62 -17.52 -8.06
N VAL A 167 -15.51 -18.15 -8.83
CA VAL A 167 -16.89 -18.43 -8.38
C VAL A 167 -17.00 -19.87 -7.93
#